data_AF-A0A3M0ZLR8-F1
#
_entry.id   AF-A0A3M0ZLR8-F1
#
_cell.length_a   1.000
_cell.length_b   1.000
_cell.length_c   1.000
_cell.angle_alpha   90.00
_cell.angle_beta   90.00
_cell.angle_gamma   90.00
#
_symmetry.space_group_name_H-M   'P 1'
#
loop_
_entity.id
_entity.type
_entity.pdbx_description
1 polymer ?
#
loop_
_entity_poly.entity_id
_entity_poly.type
_entity_poly.pdbx_seq_one_letter_code
_entity_poly.pdbx_strand_id
1 'polypeptide(L)'
;NMIQEGGTDLTFRYKNDFHPNQYTAFLTANMFYAAMFKKSPAGFRFNTVTETNSKGQGEGKDPDGHDATVVFDEKTKTYLQRIAFEAVMAFDKNK
;
A
#
# COMPACT_ATOMS: atom_id res chain seq x y z
N ASN A 1 3.20 -6.58 14.58
CA ASN A 1 2.68 -6.43 13.20
C ASN A 1 3.51 -7.34 12.28
N MET A 2 2.91 -8.26 11.50
CA MET A 2 3.68 -9.25 10.69
C MET A 2 4.75 -8.62 9.79
N ILE A 3 4.49 -7.45 9.17
CA ILE A 3 5.49 -6.72 8.38
C ILE A 3 6.73 -6.37 9.21
N GLN A 4 6.56 -6.03 10.48
CA GLN A 4 7.65 -5.63 11.38
C GLN A 4 8.28 -6.79 12.17
N GLU A 5 7.52 -7.86 12.45
CA GLU A 5 7.93 -8.94 13.37
C GLU A 5 8.39 -10.23 12.66
N GLY A 6 8.14 -10.37 11.37
CA GLY A 6 8.55 -11.56 10.61
C GLY A 6 8.64 -11.37 9.09
N GLY A 7 8.47 -10.14 8.61
CA GLY A 7 8.37 -9.85 7.19
C GLY A 7 7.03 -10.26 6.59
N THR A 8 6.91 -10.04 5.29
CA THR A 8 5.72 -10.40 4.50
C THR A 8 6.16 -10.74 3.08
N ASP A 9 5.41 -11.60 2.41
CA ASP A 9 5.61 -11.87 0.98
C ASP A 9 5.19 -10.68 0.10
N LEU A 10 4.52 -9.67 0.68
CA LEU A 10 4.21 -8.44 -0.02
C LEU A 10 5.48 -7.65 -0.32
N THR A 11 5.57 -7.16 -1.55
CA THR A 11 6.64 -6.24 -1.97
C THR A 11 6.11 -4.81 -1.94
N PHE A 12 6.92 -3.88 -1.43
CA PHE A 12 6.55 -2.47 -1.22
C PHE A 12 7.32 -1.50 -2.14
N ARG A 13 8.07 -2.05 -3.09
CA ARG A 13 8.89 -1.32 -4.05
C ARG A 13 8.96 -2.16 -5.31
N TYR A 14 9.11 -1.51 -6.45
CA TYR A 14 9.48 -2.20 -7.67
C TYR A 14 10.84 -2.90 -7.51
N LYS A 15 11.04 -3.96 -8.29
CA LYS A 15 12.32 -4.68 -8.35
C LYS A 15 13.31 -3.95 -9.25
N ASN A 16 12.83 -3.47 -10.40
CA ASN A 16 13.61 -2.80 -11.43
C ASN A 16 13.62 -1.27 -11.29
N ASP A 17 12.91 -0.73 -10.31
CA ASP A 17 12.84 0.70 -10.03
C ASP A 17 12.87 0.95 -8.51
N PHE A 18 13.54 2.03 -8.08
CA PHE A 18 13.74 2.33 -6.65
C PHE A 18 12.52 2.97 -5.97
N HIS A 19 11.45 3.27 -6.71
CA HIS A 19 10.25 3.91 -6.18
C HIS A 19 9.32 2.91 -5.51
N PRO A 20 8.52 3.37 -4.54
CA PRO A 20 7.45 2.56 -3.97
C PRO A 20 6.48 2.09 -5.04
N ASN A 21 5.98 0.87 -4.89
CA ASN A 21 4.99 0.30 -5.82
C ASN A 21 3.55 0.58 -5.38
N GLN A 22 2.59 0.01 -6.11
CA GLN A 22 1.16 0.16 -5.87
C GLN A 22 0.74 -0.28 -4.45
N TYR A 23 1.40 -1.29 -3.86
CA TYR A 23 1.14 -1.73 -2.49
C TYR A 23 1.51 -0.65 -1.47
N THR A 24 2.66 0.01 -1.65
CA THR A 24 3.04 1.13 -0.79
C THR A 24 2.14 2.34 -1.01
N ALA A 25 1.74 2.62 -2.25
CA ALA A 25 0.78 3.69 -2.52
C ALA A 25 -0.55 3.45 -1.79
N PHE A 26 -1.09 2.22 -1.85
CA PHE A 26 -2.31 1.85 -1.12
C PHE A 26 -2.13 1.97 0.39
N LEU A 27 -1.03 1.43 0.93
CA LEU A 27 -0.72 1.51 2.36
C LEU A 27 -0.61 2.98 2.83
N THR A 28 0.13 3.79 2.09
CA THR A 28 0.39 5.20 2.43
C THR A 28 -0.87 6.05 2.37
N ALA A 29 -1.76 5.82 1.40
CA ALA A 29 -3.05 6.50 1.34
C ALA A 29 -3.90 6.23 2.59
N ASN A 30 -3.94 4.97 3.06
CA ASN A 30 -4.61 4.60 4.30
C ASN A 30 -3.96 5.21 5.54
N MET A 31 -2.62 5.31 5.56
CA MET A 31 -1.88 5.97 6.65
C MET A 31 -2.19 7.47 6.70
N PHE A 32 -2.27 8.16 5.55
CA PHE A 32 -2.65 9.56 5.51
C PHE A 32 -4.06 9.78 6.07
N TYR A 33 -5.03 8.95 5.68
CA TYR A 33 -6.37 9.00 6.26
C TYR A 33 -6.34 8.84 7.79
N ALA A 34 -5.66 7.80 8.27
CA ALA A 34 -5.53 7.55 9.71
C ALA A 34 -4.85 8.71 10.45
N ALA A 35 -3.83 9.33 9.85
CA ALA A 35 -3.07 10.43 10.46
C ALA A 35 -3.91 11.71 10.55
N MET A 36 -4.67 12.03 9.50
CA MET A 36 -5.50 13.23 9.42
C MET A 36 -6.74 13.14 10.30
N PHE A 37 -7.42 11.98 10.30
CA PHE A 37 -8.75 11.85 10.91
C PHE A 37 -8.77 11.07 12.22
N LYS A 38 -7.66 10.42 12.60
CA LYS A 38 -7.58 9.52 13.77
C LYS A 38 -8.67 8.44 13.75
N LYS A 39 -9.02 7.98 12.54
CA LYS A 39 -10.04 6.96 12.28
C LYS A 39 -9.43 5.82 11.46
N SER A 40 -9.94 4.61 11.69
CA SER A 40 -9.55 3.44 10.93
C SER A 40 -10.14 3.50 9.51
N PRO A 41 -9.35 3.26 8.45
CA PRO A 41 -9.86 3.09 7.09
C PRO A 41 -10.36 1.66 6.83
N ALA A 42 -10.30 0.75 7.82
CA ALA A 42 -10.79 -0.61 7.67
C ALA A 42 -12.27 -0.62 7.29
N GLY A 43 -12.60 -1.37 6.23
CA GLY A 43 -13.96 -1.44 5.67
C GLY A 43 -14.23 -0.42 4.56
N PHE A 44 -13.27 0.44 4.22
CA PHE A 44 -13.39 1.28 3.03
C PHE A 44 -13.42 0.42 1.76
N ARG A 45 -14.26 0.85 0.80
CA ARG A 45 -14.53 0.08 -0.42
C ARG A 45 -13.42 0.16 -1.46
N PHE A 46 -12.59 1.21 -1.45
CA PHE A 46 -11.52 1.35 -2.43
C PHE A 46 -10.49 0.23 -2.27
N ASN A 47 -10.11 -0.39 -3.37
CA ASN A 47 -9.24 -1.55 -3.40
C ASN A 47 -8.39 -1.61 -4.68
N THR A 48 -8.21 -0.48 -5.35
CA THR A 48 -7.49 -0.41 -6.63
C THR A 48 -6.48 0.71 -6.61
N VAL A 49 -5.30 0.45 -7.16
CA VAL A 49 -4.27 1.46 -7.44
C VAL A 49 -3.73 1.23 -8.84
N THR A 50 -3.54 2.33 -9.58
CA THR A 50 -3.00 2.31 -10.94
C THR A 50 -1.70 3.11 -10.98
N GLU A 51 -0.62 2.46 -11.41
CA GLU A 51 0.64 3.11 -11.78
C GLU A 51 0.45 3.87 -13.11
N THR A 52 1.10 5.03 -13.22
CA THR A 52 0.98 5.95 -14.38
C THR A 52 2.29 6.12 -15.15
N ASN A 53 3.40 5.63 -14.59
CA ASN A 53 4.74 5.71 -15.14
C ASN A 53 5.32 4.31 -15.35
N SER A 54 5.21 3.82 -16.58
CA SER A 54 5.67 2.47 -16.95
C SER A 54 7.18 2.32 -17.08
N LYS A 55 7.96 3.40 -16.98
CA LYS A 55 9.43 3.38 -17.15
C LYS A 55 9.90 2.69 -18.45
N GLY A 56 9.10 2.82 -19.52
CA GLY A 56 9.42 2.23 -20.83
C GLY A 56 8.96 0.79 -21.01
N GLN A 57 8.21 0.21 -20.07
CA GLN A 57 7.64 -1.15 -20.20
C GLN A 57 6.41 -1.23 -21.12
N GLY A 58 5.94 -0.09 -21.63
CA GLY A 58 4.78 0.01 -22.53
C GLY A 58 3.52 0.53 -21.86
N GLU A 59 2.43 0.61 -22.62
CA GLU A 59 1.13 1.07 -22.15
C GLU A 59 0.48 0.01 -21.24
N GLY A 60 -0.14 0.45 -20.14
CA GLY A 60 -0.80 -0.43 -19.18
C GLY A 60 0.15 -1.27 -18.32
N LYS A 61 1.46 -0.98 -18.37
CA LYS A 61 2.49 -1.68 -17.59
C LYS A 61 3.09 -0.82 -16.49
N ASP A 62 3.51 -1.48 -15.41
CA ASP A 62 4.31 -0.87 -14.35
C ASP A 62 5.81 -0.99 -14.65
N PRO A 63 6.68 -0.38 -13.83
CA PRO A 63 8.14 -0.46 -13.98
C PRO A 63 8.75 -1.86 -13.99
N ASP A 64 8.06 -2.87 -13.43
CA ASP A 64 8.51 -4.26 -13.44
C ASP A 64 7.95 -5.05 -14.65
N GLY A 65 7.14 -4.40 -15.51
CA GLY A 65 6.48 -5.02 -16.65
C GLY A 65 5.21 -5.80 -16.28
N HIS A 66 4.73 -5.66 -15.05
CA HIS A 66 3.44 -6.20 -14.61
C HIS A 66 2.31 -5.23 -14.98
N ASP A 67 1.06 -5.61 -14.72
CA ASP A 67 -0.07 -4.74 -15.00
C ASP A 67 -0.03 -3.50 -14.12
N ALA A 68 -0.21 -2.33 -14.73
CA ALA A 68 -0.16 -1.04 -14.04
C ALA A 68 -1.20 -0.94 -12.92
N THR A 69 -2.36 -1.59 -13.10
CA THR A 69 -3.47 -1.58 -12.15
C THR A 69 -3.46 -2.84 -11.29
N VAL A 70 -3.37 -2.65 -9.97
CA VAL A 70 -3.55 -3.72 -8.98
C VAL A 70 -4.93 -3.57 -8.35
N VAL A 71 -5.73 -4.63 -8.42
CA VAL A 71 -6.96 -4.79 -7.63
C VAL A 71 -6.65 -5.71 -6.46
N PHE A 72 -6.67 -5.18 -5.25
CA PHE A 72 -6.35 -5.93 -4.04
C PHE A 72 -7.51 -6.87 -3.68
N ASP A 73 -7.17 -8.13 -3.39
CA ASP A 73 -8.11 -9.07 -2.79
C ASP A 73 -8.54 -8.60 -1.38
N GLU A 74 -9.65 -9.13 -0.89
CA GLU A 74 -10.25 -8.68 0.38
C GLU A 74 -9.31 -8.86 1.58
N LYS A 75 -8.52 -9.94 1.60
CA LYS A 75 -7.60 -10.25 2.69
C LYS A 75 -6.46 -9.24 2.71
N THR A 76 -5.84 -8.99 1.56
CA THR A 76 -4.75 -8.03 1.37
C THR A 76 -5.22 -6.60 1.67
N LYS A 77 -6.37 -6.20 1.12
CA LYS A 77 -6.99 -4.90 1.36
C LYS A 77 -7.25 -4.67 2.85
N THR A 78 -7.95 -5.60 3.50
CA THR A 78 -8.29 -5.50 4.93
C THR A 78 -7.03 -5.47 5.80
N TYR A 79 -6.03 -6.28 5.45
CA TYR A 79 -4.75 -6.29 6.16
C TYR A 79 -4.04 -4.95 6.07
N LEU A 80 -3.87 -4.39 4.86
CA LEU A 80 -3.18 -3.11 4.63
C LEU A 80 -3.92 -1.93 5.26
N GLN A 81 -5.25 -1.89 5.18
CA GLN A 81 -6.07 -0.87 5.85
C GLN A 81 -5.88 -0.90 7.37
N ARG A 82 -5.92 -2.09 7.97
CA ARG A 82 -5.77 -2.28 9.42
C ARG A 82 -4.37 -1.87 9.88
N ILE A 83 -3.32 -2.39 9.25
CA ILE A 83 -1.94 -2.13 9.69
C ILE A 83 -1.51 -0.67 9.45
N ALA A 84 -2.08 0.02 8.45
CA ALA A 84 -1.91 1.46 8.29
C ALA A 84 -2.38 2.24 9.53
N PHE A 85 -3.59 1.93 10.03
CA PHE A 85 -4.14 2.59 11.20
C PHE A 85 -3.36 2.26 12.47
N GLU A 86 -3.06 0.97 12.69
CA GLU A 86 -2.28 0.52 13.86
C GLU A 86 -0.91 1.20 13.93
N ALA A 87 -0.19 1.27 12.81
CA ALA A 87 1.12 1.91 12.74
C ALA A 87 1.05 3.41 13.07
N VAL A 88 0.08 4.13 12.50
CA VAL A 88 -0.09 5.57 12.77
C VAL A 88 -0.48 5.83 14.22
N MET A 89 -1.41 5.05 14.79
CA MET A 89 -1.80 5.20 16.19
C MET A 89 -0.66 4.85 17.16
N ALA A 90 0.13 3.82 16.85
CA ALA A 90 1.31 3.47 17.63
C ALA A 90 2.37 4.60 17.59
N PHE A 91 2.60 5.19 16.43
CA PHE A 91 3.50 6.34 16.30
C PHE A 91 2.99 7.55 17.09
N ASP A 92 1.68 7.82 17.06
CA ASP A 92 1.08 8.95 17.77
C ASP A 92 1.12 8.82 19.29
N LYS A 93 0.97 7.60 19.83
CA LYS A 93 1.03 7.31 21.27
C LYS A 93 2.44 7.47 21.88
N ASN A 94 3.47 7.40 21.05
CA ASN A 94 4.88 7.47 21.47
C ASN A 94 5.51 8.85 21.21
N LYS A 95 4.69 9.87 20.95
CA LYS A 95 5.08 11.28 20.93
C LYS A 95 4.79 11.92 22.28
#